data_AF-A0A195FLW6-F1
#
_entry.id   AF-A0A195FLW6-F1
#
_cell.length_a   1.000
_cell.length_b   1.000
_cell.length_c   1.000
_cell.angle_alpha   90.00
_cell.angle_beta   90.00
_cell.angle_gamma   90.00
#
_symmetry.space_group_name_H-M   'P 1'
#
loop_
_entity.id
_entity.type
_entity.pdbx_description
1 polymer ?
#
loop_
_entity_poly.entity_id
_entity_poly.type
_entity_poly.pdbx_seq_one_letter_code
_entity_poly.pdbx_strand_id
1 'polypeptide(L)'
;MSIRPLWPDLRPRATDPLWFNADKPCDDESEVAALEAEHQAWRDHVRVQGYEHIPIGKTVSDFRGSEGEEEEEEEEEGEGEEEDESDTHEEEEEELDEIDMEVSYSHHPQRSSPTDTVTAPVSIRMINASNLTRYS
;
A
#
# COMPACT_ATOMS: atom_id res chain seq x y z
N MET A 1 56.91 20.35 21.50
CA MET A 1 56.02 19.21 21.21
C MET A 1 55.85 19.13 19.70
N SER A 2 56.19 18.00 19.08
CA SER A 2 56.09 17.86 17.62
C SER A 2 54.66 17.47 17.24
N ILE A 3 53.98 18.31 16.48
CA ILE A 3 52.66 18.02 15.90
C ILE A 3 52.90 17.08 14.72
N ARG A 4 52.49 15.82 14.83
CA ARG A 4 52.47 14.92 13.68
C ARG A 4 51.32 15.33 12.76
N PRO A 5 51.54 15.52 11.45
CA PRO A 5 50.45 15.79 10.54
C PRO A 5 49.51 14.58 10.50
N LEU A 6 48.23 14.82 10.77
CA LEU A 6 47.19 13.81 10.59
C LEU A 6 46.89 13.73 9.09
N TRP A 7 47.02 12.55 8.51
CA TRP A 7 46.65 12.31 7.13
C TRP A 7 45.15 12.06 7.04
N PRO A 8 44.46 12.58 6.01
CA PRO A 8 43.05 12.29 5.81
C PRO A 8 42.84 10.80 5.53
N ASP A 9 41.67 10.30 5.89
CA ASP A 9 41.25 8.94 5.59
C ASP A 9 40.96 8.82 4.08
N LEU A 10 41.60 7.85 3.43
CA LEU A 10 41.49 7.59 1.99
C LEU A 10 40.60 6.39 1.67
N ARG A 11 39.86 5.88 2.67
CA ARG A 11 38.90 4.80 2.46
C ARG A 11 37.69 5.31 1.64
N PRO A 12 37.09 4.46 0.80
CA PRO A 12 35.87 4.81 0.09
C PRO A 12 34.74 5.13 1.07
N ARG A 13 33.78 5.92 0.61
CA ARG A 13 32.61 6.28 1.41
C ARG A 13 31.81 5.02 1.74
N ALA A 14 31.32 4.96 2.97
CA ALA A 14 30.52 3.84 3.44
C ALA A 14 29.16 3.75 2.71
N THR A 15 28.66 4.87 2.18
CA THR A 15 27.44 4.94 1.38
C THR A 15 27.74 5.57 0.02
N ASP A 16 27.13 5.03 -1.03
CA ASP A 16 27.23 5.55 -2.39
C ASP A 16 25.81 5.72 -2.96
N PRO A 17 25.48 6.87 -3.57
CA PRO A 17 24.23 7.03 -4.30
C PRO A 17 23.97 5.93 -5.34
N LEU A 18 24.98 5.23 -5.86
CA LEU A 18 24.75 4.14 -6.80
C LEU A 18 23.94 2.97 -6.19
N TRP A 19 24.05 2.73 -4.90
CA TRP A 19 23.38 1.62 -4.20
C TRP A 19 22.60 2.03 -2.95
N PHE A 20 22.69 3.29 -2.53
CA PHE A 20 21.95 3.86 -1.42
C PHE A 20 21.43 5.27 -1.78
N ASN A 21 20.25 5.31 -2.40
CA ASN A 21 19.49 6.53 -2.66
C ASN A 21 18.28 6.57 -1.74
N ALA A 22 18.47 7.10 -0.54
CA ALA A 22 17.37 7.29 0.41
C ALA A 22 16.42 8.42 -0.01
N ASP A 23 16.95 9.47 -0.64
CA ASP A 23 16.20 10.66 -1.05
C ASP A 23 16.31 10.80 -2.57
N LYS A 24 15.51 10.01 -3.27
CA LYS A 24 15.43 10.08 -4.72
C LYS A 24 14.42 11.17 -5.06
N PRO A 25 14.80 12.19 -5.84
CA PRO A 25 13.82 13.19 -6.27
C PRO A 25 12.71 12.49 -7.05
N CYS A 26 11.50 12.54 -6.52
CA CYS A 26 10.26 12.09 -7.13
C CYS A 26 9.26 13.25 -7.20
N ASP A 27 8.26 13.10 -8.06
CA ASP A 27 7.15 14.02 -8.20
C ASP A 27 5.94 13.40 -7.50
N ASP A 28 5.77 13.74 -6.23
CA ASP A 28 4.76 13.14 -5.35
C ASP A 28 3.34 13.39 -5.87
N GLU A 29 3.08 14.55 -6.48
CA GLU A 29 1.77 14.86 -7.04
C GLU A 29 1.41 13.91 -8.19
N SER A 30 2.39 13.57 -9.03
CA SER A 30 2.19 12.63 -10.13
C SER A 30 1.90 11.20 -9.65
N GLU A 31 2.55 10.77 -8.56
CA GLU A 31 2.34 9.46 -7.95
C GLU A 31 0.95 9.38 -7.32
N VAL A 32 0.57 10.40 -6.55
CA VAL A 32 -0.77 10.48 -5.93
C VAL A 32 -1.86 10.47 -7.01
N ALA A 33 -1.74 11.30 -8.04
CA ALA A 33 -2.71 11.34 -9.12
C ALA A 33 -2.86 9.98 -9.84
N ALA A 34 -1.77 9.23 -10.01
CA ALA A 34 -1.81 7.90 -10.60
C ALA A 34 -2.57 6.90 -9.71
N LEU A 35 -2.31 6.93 -8.40
CA LEU A 35 -2.98 6.06 -7.43
C LEU A 35 -4.47 6.39 -7.31
N GLU A 36 -4.83 7.66 -7.31
CA GLU A 36 -6.23 8.10 -7.29
C GLU A 36 -6.98 7.67 -8.56
N ALA A 37 -6.34 7.78 -9.72
CA ALA A 37 -6.91 7.32 -10.99
C ALA A 37 -7.13 5.80 -11.01
N GLU A 38 -6.16 5.02 -10.52
CA GLU A 38 -6.30 3.56 -10.39
C GLU A 38 -7.47 3.21 -9.44
N HIS A 39 -7.53 3.87 -8.29
CA HIS A 39 -8.60 3.65 -7.32
C HIS A 39 -9.96 4.01 -7.90
N GLN A 40 -10.08 5.13 -8.62
CA GLN A 40 -11.33 5.53 -9.27
C GLN A 40 -11.76 4.49 -10.32
N ALA A 41 -10.83 4.02 -11.15
CA ALA A 41 -11.11 2.97 -12.13
C ALA A 41 -11.57 1.66 -11.47
N TRP A 42 -10.97 1.29 -10.33
CA TRP A 42 -11.41 0.14 -9.55
C TRP A 42 -12.83 0.32 -8.99
N ARG A 43 -13.15 1.49 -8.43
CA ARG A 43 -14.51 1.79 -7.94
C ARG A 43 -15.54 1.69 -9.05
N ASP A 44 -15.24 2.25 -10.22
CA ASP A 44 -16.14 2.18 -11.38
C ASP A 44 -16.30 0.74 -11.88
N HIS A 45 -15.22 -0.05 -11.90
CA HIS A 45 -15.30 -1.46 -12.22
C HIS A 45 -16.24 -2.21 -11.28
N VAL A 46 -16.06 -2.05 -9.96
CA VAL A 46 -16.91 -2.70 -8.95
C VAL A 46 -18.36 -2.26 -9.09
N ARG A 47 -18.62 -0.98 -9.35
CA ARG A 47 -19.98 -0.43 -9.51
C ARG A 47 -20.76 -1.07 -10.65
N VAL A 48 -20.09 -1.35 -11.77
CA VAL A 48 -20.74 -1.92 -12.96
C VAL A 48 -20.57 -3.43 -13.05
N GLN A 49 -19.81 -4.05 -12.15
CA GLN A 49 -19.57 -5.48 -12.15
C GLN A 49 -20.90 -6.22 -11.92
N GLY A 50 -21.33 -6.99 -12.92
CA GLY A 50 -22.59 -7.74 -12.83
C GLY A 50 -23.82 -6.96 -13.28
N TYR A 51 -23.72 -5.66 -13.56
CA TYR A 51 -24.86 -4.81 -13.97
C TYR A 51 -25.52 -5.30 -15.27
N GLU A 52 -24.73 -5.89 -16.18
CA GLU A 52 -25.25 -6.46 -17.43
C GLU A 52 -26.06 -7.75 -17.24
N HIS A 53 -26.00 -8.38 -16.06
CA HIS A 53 -26.67 -9.64 -15.81
C HIS A 53 -28.10 -9.40 -15.30
N ILE A 54 -29.06 -9.76 -16.14
CA ILE A 54 -30.48 -9.71 -15.77
C ILE A 54 -30.79 -10.90 -14.85
N PRO A 55 -31.40 -10.68 -13.68
CA PRO A 55 -31.81 -11.77 -12.79
C PRO A 55 -32.77 -12.74 -13.46
N ILE A 56 -32.68 -14.03 -13.08
CA ILE A 56 -33.56 -15.07 -13.61
C ILE A 56 -35.01 -14.71 -13.28
N GLY A 57 -35.88 -14.70 -14.30
CA GLY A 57 -37.30 -14.39 -14.16
C GLY A 57 -37.64 -12.90 -14.22
N LYS A 58 -36.68 -12.01 -14.46
CA LYS A 58 -36.90 -10.59 -14.75
C LYS A 58 -36.66 -10.30 -16.23
N THR A 59 -37.40 -9.36 -16.81
CA THR A 59 -37.08 -8.83 -18.14
C THR A 59 -36.12 -7.64 -18.02
N VAL A 60 -35.48 -7.25 -19.13
CA VAL A 60 -34.57 -6.08 -19.17
C VAL A 60 -35.29 -4.83 -18.64
N SER A 61 -36.53 -4.63 -19.10
CA SER A 61 -37.35 -3.47 -18.74
C SER A 61 -37.71 -3.44 -17.25
N ASP A 62 -37.92 -4.59 -16.62
CA ASP A 62 -38.25 -4.64 -15.19
C ASP A 62 -37.02 -4.42 -14.30
N PHE A 63 -35.85 -4.86 -14.75
CA PHE A 63 -34.62 -4.80 -13.96
C PHE A 63 -33.87 -3.47 -14.10
N ARG A 64 -33.88 -2.87 -15.29
CA ARG A 64 -33.21 -1.58 -15.54
C ARG A 64 -34.16 -0.37 -15.47
N GLY A 65 -35.42 -0.59 -15.11
CA GLY A 65 -36.48 0.40 -15.23
C GLY A 65 -36.90 0.55 -16.68
N SER A 66 -38.22 0.60 -16.92
CA SER A 66 -38.73 1.03 -18.22
C SER A 66 -38.39 2.51 -18.37
N GLU A 67 -37.95 2.96 -19.56
CA GLU A 67 -37.77 4.39 -19.88
C GLU A 67 -39.10 5.19 -19.91
N GLY A 68 -40.11 4.76 -19.14
CA GLY A 68 -41.47 5.31 -19.12
C GLY A 68 -42.19 5.20 -17.77
N GLU A 69 -41.47 4.92 -16.68
CA GLU A 69 -41.99 5.19 -15.33
C GLU A 69 -41.38 6.51 -14.86
N GLU A 70 -42.09 7.58 -15.20
CA GLU A 70 -41.83 8.96 -14.80
C GLU A 70 -41.88 9.07 -13.27
N GLU A 71 -40.80 9.62 -12.71
CA GLU A 71 -40.78 10.53 -11.55
C GLU A 71 -41.83 10.27 -10.46
N GLU A 72 -41.51 9.39 -9.50
CA GLU A 72 -41.93 9.67 -8.13
C GLU A 72 -40.90 10.66 -7.57
N GLU A 73 -41.21 11.95 -7.67
CA GLU A 73 -40.55 13.01 -6.91
C GLU A 73 -40.67 12.64 -5.42
N GLU A 74 -39.63 12.02 -4.85
CA GLU A 74 -39.50 12.00 -3.39
C GLU A 74 -39.21 13.43 -2.94
N GLU A 75 -40.22 14.08 -2.36
CA GLU A 75 -40.11 15.40 -1.74
C GLU A 75 -38.90 15.40 -0.79
N GLU A 76 -37.93 16.27 -1.09
CA GLU A 76 -36.76 16.58 -0.26
C GLU A 76 -37.24 17.27 1.03
N GLU A 77 -37.73 16.48 1.98
CA GLU A 77 -38.07 16.94 3.32
C GLU A 77 -36.79 16.94 4.18
N GLY A 78 -36.19 18.13 4.27
CA GLY A 78 -35.54 18.58 5.49
C GLY A 78 -34.02 18.66 5.44
N GLU A 79 -33.53 19.90 5.32
CA GLU A 79 -32.23 20.30 5.85
C GLU A 79 -32.15 19.92 7.34
N GLY A 80 -31.58 18.75 7.61
CA GLY A 80 -31.17 18.30 8.93
C GLY A 80 -29.81 18.91 9.23
N GLU A 81 -29.82 19.88 10.13
CA GLU A 81 -28.69 20.67 10.61
C GLU A 81 -27.45 19.79 10.91
N GLU A 82 -26.29 20.27 10.48
CA GLU A 82 -24.97 19.72 10.77
C GLU A 82 -24.75 19.65 12.29
N GLU A 83 -24.97 18.48 12.89
CA GLU A 83 -24.49 18.19 14.24
C GLU A 83 -22.99 17.92 14.15
N ASP A 84 -22.21 19.00 14.32
CA ASP A 84 -20.78 18.99 14.64
C ASP A 84 -20.56 18.27 15.98
N GLU A 85 -20.65 16.95 15.95
CA GLU A 85 -20.18 16.08 17.02
C GLU A 85 -18.64 16.09 16.96
N SER A 86 -18.05 17.17 17.46
CA SER A 86 -16.64 17.21 17.86
C SER A 86 -16.44 16.16 18.95
N ASP A 87 -16.21 14.91 18.53
CA ASP A 87 -15.69 13.85 19.38
C ASP A 87 -14.26 14.23 19.74
N THR A 88 -14.17 15.03 20.80
CA THR A 88 -12.95 15.27 21.56
C THR A 88 -12.61 13.94 22.21
N HIS A 89 -11.93 13.06 21.45
CA HIS A 89 -11.31 11.86 21.97
C HIS A 89 -10.41 12.28 23.13
N GLU A 90 -10.94 12.15 24.34
CA GLU A 90 -10.21 12.30 25.59
C GLU A 90 -9.04 11.33 25.52
N GLU A 91 -7.84 11.87 25.74
CA GLU A 91 -6.58 11.13 25.85
C GLU A 91 -6.71 10.09 26.98
N GLU A 92 -7.21 8.90 26.67
CA GLU A 92 -6.90 7.73 27.48
C GLU A 92 -5.43 7.41 27.19
N GLU A 93 -4.55 7.95 28.03
CA GLU A 93 -3.21 7.44 28.25
C GLU A 93 -3.32 5.93 28.51
N GLU A 94 -3.25 5.11 27.44
CA GLU A 94 -2.97 3.69 27.59
C GLU A 94 -1.59 3.60 28.22
N GLU A 95 -1.63 3.36 29.54
CA GLU A 95 -0.53 2.95 30.39
C GLU A 95 0.29 1.92 29.59
N LEU A 96 1.45 2.36 29.09
CA LEU A 96 2.44 1.50 28.47
C LEU A 96 2.85 0.49 29.53
N ASP A 97 2.17 -0.66 29.56
CA ASP A 97 2.60 -1.81 30.34
C ASP A 97 4.05 -2.09 29.95
N GLU A 98 4.93 -1.77 30.90
CA GLU A 98 6.37 -1.94 30.82
C GLU A 98 6.66 -3.43 30.63
N ILE A 99 6.74 -3.86 29.36
CA ILE A 99 7.16 -5.20 29.00
C ILE A 99 8.64 -5.30 29.37
N ASP A 100 8.93 -5.79 30.58
CA ASP A 100 10.29 -6.13 31.00
C ASP A 100 10.81 -7.25 30.09
N MET A 101 11.57 -6.88 29.06
CA MET A 101 12.28 -7.84 28.22
C MET A 101 13.49 -8.39 28.99
N GLU A 102 13.20 -9.26 29.94
CA GLU A 102 14.21 -10.05 30.64
C GLU A 102 14.90 -10.99 29.63
N VAL A 103 15.98 -10.52 29.00
CA VAL A 103 16.88 -11.39 28.24
C VAL A 103 17.62 -12.26 29.25
N SER A 104 17.06 -13.43 29.55
CA SER A 104 17.83 -14.48 30.24
C SER A 104 18.95 -14.93 29.31
N TYR A 105 20.12 -14.31 29.44
CA TYR A 105 21.38 -14.87 28.95
C TYR A 105 21.69 -16.12 29.79
N SER A 106 20.96 -17.19 29.51
CA SER A 106 21.35 -18.53 29.94
C SER A 106 22.64 -18.85 29.20
N HIS A 107 23.75 -18.61 29.87
CA HIS A 107 25.07 -19.11 29.52
C HIS A 107 24.98 -20.62 29.26
N HIS A 108 24.89 -21.02 28.00
CA HIS A 108 25.42 -22.29 27.58
C HIS A 108 26.19 -22.15 26.27
N PRO A 109 27.51 -22.42 26.27
CA PRO A 109 28.30 -22.41 25.06
C PRO A 109 28.03 -23.73 24.35
N GLN A 110 27.39 -23.73 23.19
CA GLN A 110 27.63 -24.71 22.12
C GLN A 110 27.15 -24.08 20.81
N ARG A 111 28.09 -23.54 20.03
CA ARG A 111 27.86 -23.19 18.63
C ARG A 111 27.63 -24.50 17.89
N SER A 112 26.42 -24.72 17.40
CA SER A 112 26.17 -25.72 16.36
C SER A 112 25.48 -24.99 15.22
N SER A 113 26.28 -24.52 14.27
CA SER A 113 25.83 -23.96 13.00
C SER A 113 25.15 -25.05 12.17
N PRO A 114 23.96 -24.81 11.57
CA PRO A 114 23.51 -25.60 10.45
C PRO A 114 24.19 -25.06 9.19
N THR A 115 25.21 -25.78 8.74
CA THR A 115 25.77 -25.64 7.40
C THR A 115 24.78 -26.13 6.35
N ASP A 116 24.67 -25.36 5.28
CA ASP A 116 24.54 -25.83 3.89
C ASP A 116 23.22 -26.49 3.47
N THR A 117 22.23 -25.65 3.17
CA THR A 117 21.40 -25.89 1.99
C THR A 117 21.63 -24.74 1.04
N VAL A 118 22.30 -25.01 -0.09
CA VAL A 118 22.37 -24.12 -1.25
C VAL A 118 20.94 -23.86 -1.72
N THR A 119 20.33 -22.80 -1.20
CA THR A 119 19.14 -22.22 -1.81
C THR A 119 19.64 -21.46 -3.03
N ALA A 120 19.35 -21.98 -4.21
CA ALA A 120 19.67 -21.32 -5.47
C ALA A 120 19.21 -19.85 -5.42
N PRO A 121 19.99 -18.89 -5.96
CA PRO A 121 19.56 -17.50 -5.97
C PRO A 121 18.23 -17.42 -6.71
N VAL A 122 17.21 -16.86 -6.04
CA VAL A 122 15.91 -16.59 -6.67
C VAL A 122 16.14 -15.53 -7.73
N SER A 123 16.25 -15.96 -8.99
CA SER A 123 16.32 -15.06 -10.13
C SER A 123 14.90 -14.58 -10.44
N ILE A 124 14.55 -13.38 -9.95
CA ILE A 124 13.34 -12.68 -10.42
C ILE A 124 13.64 -12.20 -11.84
N ARG A 125 13.18 -12.95 -12.84
CA ARG A 125 13.18 -12.50 -14.24
C ARG A 125 12.01 -11.54 -14.43
N MET A 126 12.32 -10.26 -14.64
CA MET A 126 11.35 -9.31 -15.18
C MET A 126 10.95 -9.78 -16.59
N ILE A 127 9.71 -10.23 -16.73
CA ILE A 127 9.10 -10.51 -18.03
C ILE A 127 8.70 -9.17 -18.67
N ASN A 128 9.50 -8.69 -19.62
CA ASN A 128 9.09 -7.59 -20.47
C ASN A 128 7.86 -8.03 -21.29
N ALA A 129 6.78 -7.25 -21.24
CA ALA A 129 5.50 -7.48 -21.93
C ALA A 129 5.59 -7.38 -23.48
N SER A 130 6.78 -7.43 -24.07
CA SER A 130 7.00 -7.30 -25.51
C SER A 130 7.03 -8.62 -26.28
N ASN A 131 6.79 -9.77 -25.63
CA ASN A 131 6.76 -11.09 -26.30
C ASN A 131 5.40 -11.82 -26.24
N LEU A 132 4.29 -11.12 -26.01
CA LEU A 132 2.95 -11.73 -26.08
C LEU A 132 2.35 -11.77 -27.50
N THR A 133 3.16 -11.66 -28.55
CA THR A 133 2.68 -11.72 -29.93
C THR A 133 3.58 -12.59 -30.79
N ARG A 134 3.63 -13.90 -30.52
CA ARG A 134 4.21 -14.84 -31.51
C ARG A 134 3.83 -16.31 -31.30
N TYR A 135 2.55 -16.62 -31.13
CA TYR A 135 2.02 -17.91 -31.55
C TYR A 135 0.62 -17.72 -32.12
N SER A 136 0.54 -17.77 -33.46
CA SER A 136 -0.65 -18.10 -34.23
C SER A 136 -0.48 -19.52 -34.77
#